data_AF-G8TKY9-F1
#
_entry.id   AF-G8TKY9-F1
#
_cell.length_a   1.000
_cell.length_b   1.000
_cell.length_c   1.000
_cell.angle_alpha   90.00
_cell.angle_beta   90.00
_cell.angle_gamma   90.00
#
_symmetry.space_group_name_H-M   'P 1'
#
loop_
_entity.id
_entity.type
_entity.pdbx_description
1 polymer ?
#
loop_
_entity_poly.entity_id
_entity_poly.type
_entity_poly.pdbx_seq_one_letter_code
_entity_poly.pdbx_strand_id
1 'polypeptide(L)'
;MPDHRKLLLVCVLVLTAILFIDLLLVREYLPEHIPGTPINVFGLFIIVCWEVLFHVVFRRILKQHDYISVLYLTVFACLIVLFSEILFQTYRQLAFDETYTDQDRIRIFLIAVIGMPLFAAALAFPVAVDIKYKKRWLTTMLYAVLGASCYFAMPYVLSFIRGE
;
A
#
# COMPACT_ATOMS: atom_id res chain seq x y z
N MET A 1 4.13 -7.76 -27.02
CA MET A 1 3.56 -7.18 -25.78
C MET A 1 4.72 -6.70 -24.93
N PRO A 2 4.66 -5.48 -24.37
CA PRO A 2 5.69 -4.99 -23.45
C PRO A 2 5.78 -5.92 -22.25
N ASP A 3 7.00 -6.21 -21.80
CA ASP A 3 7.24 -7.16 -20.72
C ASP A 3 7.04 -6.49 -19.35
N HIS A 4 5.79 -6.07 -19.08
CA HIS A 4 5.40 -5.50 -17.79
C HIS A 4 5.63 -6.47 -16.62
N ARG A 5 5.91 -7.75 -16.90
CA ARG A 5 6.26 -8.76 -15.89
C ARG A 5 7.61 -8.46 -15.24
N LYS A 6 8.61 -8.04 -16.03
CA LYS A 6 9.92 -7.63 -15.50
C LYS A 6 9.79 -6.38 -14.62
N LEU A 7 8.99 -5.41 -15.07
CA LEU A 7 8.71 -4.21 -14.28
C LEU A 7 7.98 -4.57 -12.98
N LEU A 8 6.97 -5.43 -13.05
CA LEU A 8 6.24 -5.93 -11.88
C LEU A 8 7.21 -6.59 -10.90
N LEU A 9 8.06 -7.50 -11.37
CA LEU A 9 9.06 -8.18 -10.53
C LEU A 9 10.00 -7.19 -9.83
N VAL A 10 10.53 -6.21 -10.58
CA VAL A 10 11.40 -5.17 -10.00
C VAL A 10 10.65 -4.36 -8.94
N CYS A 11 9.41 -3.95 -9.21
CA CYS A 11 8.58 -3.22 -8.25
C CYS A 11 8.27 -4.04 -6.99
N VAL A 12 7.99 -5.34 -7.15
CA VAL A 12 7.77 -6.27 -6.03
C VAL A 12 9.03 -6.37 -5.18
N LEU A 13 10.21 -6.54 -5.79
CA LEU A 13 11.48 -6.60 -5.06
C LEU A 13 11.78 -5.29 -4.33
N VAL A 14 11.57 -4.14 -4.98
CA VAL A 14 11.78 -2.82 -4.38
C VAL A 14 10.84 -2.61 -3.20
N LEU A 15 9.54 -2.90 -3.36
CA LEU A 15 8.59 -2.70 -2.28
C LEU A 15 8.82 -3.68 -1.13
N THR A 16 9.14 -4.94 -1.44
CA THR A 16 9.52 -5.94 -0.42
C THR A 16 10.73 -5.44 0.38
N ALA A 17 11.77 -4.93 -0.28
CA ALA A 17 12.93 -4.36 0.40
C ALA A 17 12.56 -3.16 1.30
N ILE A 18 11.65 -2.29 0.86
CA ILE A 18 11.14 -1.17 1.66
C ILE A 18 10.41 -1.68 2.91
N LEU A 19 9.59 -2.74 2.80
CA LEU A 19 8.92 -3.34 3.96
C LEU A 19 9.92 -3.90 4.98
N PHE A 20 11.02 -4.51 4.53
CA PHE A 20 12.10 -4.94 5.42
C PHE A 20 12.85 -3.76 6.04
N ILE A 21 13.09 -2.68 5.30
CA ILE A 21 13.70 -1.46 5.85
C ILE A 21 12.77 -0.84 6.91
N ASP A 22 11.46 -0.81 6.68
CA ASP A 22 10.48 -0.37 7.68
C ASP A 22 10.60 -1.21 8.96
N LEU A 23 10.59 -2.54 8.82
CA LEU A 23 10.63 -3.47 9.93
C LEU A 23 11.95 -3.39 10.74
N LEU A 24 13.09 -3.34 10.05
CA LEU A 24 14.41 -3.50 10.66
C LEU A 24 15.09 -2.19 11.05
N LEU A 25 14.80 -1.08 10.36
CA LEU A 25 15.40 0.23 10.67
C LEU A 25 14.34 1.20 11.18
N VAL A 26 13.31 1.50 10.39
CA VAL A 26 12.43 2.65 10.66
C VAL A 26 11.77 2.51 12.03
N ARG A 27 11.27 1.31 12.35
CA ARG A 27 10.62 1.01 13.64
C ARG A 27 11.57 1.03 14.85
N GLU A 28 12.86 0.84 14.63
CA GLU A 28 13.86 0.86 15.70
C GLU A 28 14.27 2.31 16.05
N TYR A 29 14.38 3.18 15.04
CA TYR A 29 14.97 4.51 15.21
C TYR A 29 13.96 5.67 15.27
N LEU A 30 12.71 5.48 14.86
CA LEU A 30 11.69 6.54 14.87
C LEU A 30 10.58 6.28 15.91
N PRO A 31 10.05 7.35 16.53
CA PRO A 31 8.88 7.20 17.39
C PRO A 31 7.68 6.72 16.57
N GLU A 32 6.84 5.88 17.19
CA GLU A 32 5.64 5.33 16.53
C GLU A 32 4.67 6.43 16.08
N HIS A 33 4.56 7.51 16.85
CA HIS A 33 3.67 8.64 16.59
C HIS A 33 4.42 9.96 16.54
N ILE A 34 3.96 10.88 15.69
CA ILE A 34 4.47 12.25 15.68
C ILE A 34 4.05 12.93 17.00
N PRO A 35 4.99 13.51 17.78
CA PRO A 35 4.67 14.13 19.06
C PRO A 35 3.51 15.12 18.96
N GLY A 36 2.50 14.96 19.82
CA GLY A 36 1.32 15.82 19.86
C GLY A 36 0.25 15.52 18.81
N THR A 37 0.37 14.43 18.04
CA THR A 37 -0.65 14.03 17.05
C THR A 37 -0.93 12.52 17.11
N PRO A 38 -2.12 12.05 16.67
CA PRO A 38 -2.43 10.63 16.54
C PRO A 38 -1.85 10.00 15.26
N ILE A 39 -0.95 10.69 14.54
CA ILE A 39 -0.44 10.24 13.25
C ILE A 39 0.68 9.21 13.47
N ASN A 40 0.46 7.99 12.98
CA ASN A 40 1.45 6.92 12.98
C ASN A 40 2.53 7.17 11.90
N VAL A 41 3.78 7.26 12.33
CA VAL A 41 4.93 7.58 11.47
C VAL A 41 5.22 6.46 10.47
N PHE A 42 5.14 5.21 10.90
CA PHE A 42 5.42 4.04 10.06
C PHE A 42 4.38 3.90 8.94
N GLY A 43 3.10 4.07 9.29
CA GLY A 43 2.03 4.09 8.29
C GLY A 43 2.21 5.21 7.26
N LEU A 44 2.57 6.41 7.72
CA LEU A 44 2.81 7.55 6.84
C LEU A 44 4.01 7.29 5.90
N PHE A 45 5.09 6.72 6.41
CA PHE A 45 6.27 6.35 5.62
C PHE A 45 5.92 5.40 4.48
N ILE A 46 5.19 4.31 4.79
CA ILE A 46 4.76 3.34 3.76
C ILE A 46 3.86 3.98 2.71
N ILE A 47 2.90 4.83 3.11
CA ILE A 47 2.02 5.54 2.17
C ILE A 47 2.83 6.42 1.22
N VAL A 48 3.82 7.17 1.73
CA VAL A 48 4.69 8.01 0.90
C VAL A 48 5.53 7.15 -0.06
N CYS A 49 6.07 6.03 0.40
CA CYS A 49 6.80 5.10 -0.46
C CYS A 49 5.93 4.53 -1.59
N TRP A 50 4.68 4.17 -1.29
CA TRP A 50 3.72 3.71 -2.30
C TRP A 50 3.40 4.78 -3.33
N GLU A 51 3.08 6.00 -2.89
CA GLU A 51 2.81 7.15 -3.75
C GLU A 51 3.96 7.41 -4.72
N VAL A 52 5.20 7.47 -4.23
CA VAL A 52 6.40 7.67 -5.06
C VAL A 52 6.58 6.52 -6.05
N LEU A 53 6.45 5.27 -5.59
CA LEU A 53 6.60 4.09 -6.44
C LEU A 53 5.55 4.08 -7.55
N PHE A 54 4.27 4.26 -7.22
CA PHE A 54 3.17 4.30 -8.18
C PHE A 54 3.36 5.44 -9.17
N HIS A 55 3.75 6.62 -8.69
CA HIS A 55 3.97 7.77 -9.56
C HIS A 55 5.05 7.50 -10.61
N VAL A 56 6.21 6.98 -10.19
CA VAL A 56 7.33 6.65 -11.08
C VAL A 56 6.93 5.55 -12.08
N VAL A 57 6.29 4.49 -11.60
CA VAL A 57 5.91 3.32 -12.42
C VAL A 57 4.83 3.68 -13.43
N PHE A 58 3.75 4.35 -13.01
CA PHE A 58 2.65 4.72 -13.91
C PHE A 58 3.11 5.71 -14.97
N ARG A 59 3.93 6.70 -14.59
CA ARG A 59 4.52 7.63 -15.56
C ARG A 59 5.39 6.91 -16.58
N ARG A 60 6.15 5.89 -16.17
CA ARG A 60 6.94 5.06 -17.10
C ARG A 60 6.06 4.24 -18.04
N ILE A 61 5.02 3.60 -17.51
CA ILE A 61 4.08 2.79 -18.29
C ILE A 61 3.33 3.66 -19.31
N LEU A 62 2.76 4.79 -18.90
CA LEU A 62 2.00 5.68 -19.79
C LEU A 62 2.88 6.38 -20.83
N LYS A 63 4.16 6.65 -20.52
CA LYS A 63 5.12 7.13 -21.53
C LYS A 63 5.36 6.13 -22.66
N GLN A 64 5.28 4.83 -22.38
CA GLN A 64 5.45 3.78 -23.38
C GLN A 64 4.13 3.40 -24.06
N HIS A 65 3.02 3.47 -23.32
CA HIS A 65 1.70 2.98 -23.74
C HIS A 65 0.57 3.86 -23.18
N ASP A 66 0.27 4.97 -23.86
CA ASP A 66 -0.73 5.95 -23.42
C ASP A 66 -2.20 5.42 -23.46
N TYR A 67 -2.45 4.39 -24.26
CA TYR A 67 -3.77 3.76 -24.35
C TYR A 67 -4.17 2.95 -23.10
N ILE A 68 -3.24 2.67 -22.18
CA ILE A 68 -3.49 1.86 -20.98
C ILE A 68 -4.48 2.56 -20.06
N SER A 69 -5.51 1.83 -19.61
CA SER A 69 -6.58 2.37 -18.76
C SER A 69 -6.11 2.64 -17.31
N VAL A 70 -6.78 3.56 -16.62
CA VAL A 70 -6.57 3.81 -15.18
C VAL A 70 -6.79 2.54 -14.35
N LEU A 71 -7.79 1.74 -14.72
CA LEU A 71 -8.09 0.47 -14.08
C LEU A 71 -6.90 -0.50 -14.16
N TYR A 72 -6.23 -0.58 -15.32
CA TYR A 72 -5.04 -1.42 -15.48
C TYR A 72 -3.91 -0.97 -14.54
N LEU A 73 -3.64 0.33 -14.45
CA LEU A 73 -2.61 0.87 -13.55
C LEU A 73 -2.94 0.56 -12.08
N THR A 74 -4.21 0.72 -11.71
CA THR A 74 -4.70 0.45 -10.35
C THR A 74 -4.54 -1.03 -9.99
N VAL A 75 -4.94 -1.93 -10.89
CA VAL A 75 -4.74 -3.38 -10.71
C VAL A 75 -3.25 -3.73 -10.67
N PHE A 76 -2.42 -3.08 -11.49
CA PHE A 76 -0.98 -3.29 -11.49
C PHE A 76 -0.34 -2.91 -10.14
N ALA A 77 -0.72 -1.77 -9.55
CA ALA A 77 -0.30 -1.38 -8.21
C ALA A 77 -0.80 -2.36 -7.13
N CYS A 78 -2.05 -2.81 -7.23
CA CYS A 78 -2.60 -3.84 -6.34
C CYS A 78 -1.76 -5.13 -6.39
N LEU A 79 -1.36 -5.59 -7.57
CA LEU A 79 -0.49 -6.77 -7.72
C LEU A 79 0.91 -6.54 -7.13
N ILE A 80 1.50 -5.35 -7.29
CA ILE A 80 2.80 -5.03 -6.67
C ILE A 80 2.71 -5.21 -5.15
N VAL A 81 1.70 -4.62 -4.51
CA VAL A 81 1.53 -4.69 -3.05
C VAL A 81 1.17 -6.11 -2.61
N LEU A 82 0.27 -6.79 -3.33
CA LEU A 82 -0.14 -8.16 -3.02
C LEU A 82 1.06 -9.12 -2.96
N PHE A 83 1.88 -9.15 -4.01
CA PHE A 83 3.03 -10.05 -4.04
C PHE A 83 4.10 -9.65 -3.01
N SER A 84 4.29 -8.35 -2.78
CA SER A 84 5.26 -7.89 -1.77
C SER A 84 4.82 -8.25 -0.35
N GLU A 85 3.54 -8.09 -0.03
CA GLU A 85 2.97 -8.50 1.26
C GLU A 85 3.01 -10.01 1.42
N ILE A 86 2.71 -10.82 0.40
CA ILE A 86 2.84 -12.28 0.51
C ILE A 86 4.28 -12.67 0.91
N LEU A 87 5.29 -12.10 0.25
CA LEU A 87 6.69 -12.39 0.57
C LEU A 87 7.07 -11.92 1.98
N PHE A 88 6.73 -10.67 2.31
CA PHE A 88 7.04 -10.07 3.61
C PHE A 88 6.32 -10.78 4.76
N GLN A 89 5.02 -11.07 4.62
CA GLN A 89 4.25 -11.77 5.63
C GLN A 89 4.70 -13.20 5.81
N THR A 90 5.10 -13.92 4.75
CA THR A 90 5.66 -15.27 4.89
C THR A 90 6.91 -15.27 5.78
N TYR A 91 7.79 -14.28 5.61
CA TYR A 91 8.92 -14.10 6.53
C TYR A 91 8.46 -13.72 7.94
N ARG A 92 7.55 -12.74 8.07
CA ARG A 92 7.09 -12.23 9.37
C ARG A 92 6.42 -13.31 10.21
N GLN A 93 5.67 -14.23 9.59
CA GLN A 93 5.04 -15.36 10.26
C GLN A 93 6.05 -16.32 10.90
N LEU A 94 7.21 -16.50 10.26
CA LEU A 94 8.32 -17.31 10.78
C LEU A 94 9.06 -16.61 11.92
N ALA A 95 9.04 -15.27 11.93
CA ALA A 95 9.70 -14.45 12.93
C ALA A 95 8.82 -14.13 14.16
N PHE A 96 7.55 -14.57 14.19
CA PHE A 96 6.68 -14.35 15.34
C PHE A 96 7.03 -15.26 16.51
N ASP A 97 7.17 -14.67 17.69
CA ASP A 97 7.38 -15.37 18.96
C ASP A 97 6.18 -16.25 19.34
N GLU A 98 6.40 -17.17 20.29
CA GLU A 98 5.39 -18.11 20.81
C GLU A 98 4.19 -17.43 21.48
N THR A 99 4.27 -16.13 21.75
CA THR A 99 3.18 -15.33 22.33
C THR A 99 1.98 -15.14 21.41
N TYR A 100 2.14 -15.39 20.10
CA TYR A 100 1.07 -15.23 19.11
C TYR A 100 0.35 -16.55 18.83
N THR A 101 -0.97 -16.59 19.05
CA THR A 101 -1.78 -17.76 18.70
C THR A 101 -1.87 -17.95 17.18
N ASP A 102 -2.14 -19.18 16.72
CA ASP A 102 -2.35 -19.48 15.29
C ASP A 102 -3.49 -18.65 14.68
N GLN A 103 -4.52 -18.35 15.47
CA GLN A 103 -5.63 -17.50 15.04
C GLN A 103 -5.16 -16.06 14.79
N ASP A 104 -4.33 -15.50 15.67
CA ASP A 104 -3.77 -14.15 15.49
C ASP A 104 -2.85 -14.10 14.26
N ARG A 105 -2.01 -15.12 14.09
CA ARG A 105 -1.10 -15.28 12.95
C ARG A 105 -1.85 -15.25 11.63
N ILE A 106 -2.89 -16.09 11.47
CA ILE A 106 -3.71 -16.15 10.25
C ILE A 106 -4.44 -14.82 10.03
N ARG A 107 -5.01 -14.25 11.09
CA ARG A 107 -5.75 -13.00 11.01
C ARG A 107 -4.87 -11.84 10.54
N ILE A 108 -3.68 -11.69 11.12
CA ILE A 108 -2.70 -10.67 10.74
C ILE A 108 -2.24 -10.89 9.29
N PHE A 109 -2.02 -12.13 8.88
CA PHE A 109 -1.68 -12.48 7.50
C PHE A 109 -2.76 -12.03 6.52
N LEU A 110 -4.03 -12.37 6.78
CA LEU A 110 -5.15 -12.03 5.90
C LEU A 110 -5.39 -10.52 5.81
N ILE A 111 -5.33 -9.81 6.95
CA ILE A 111 -5.46 -8.36 6.97
C ILE A 111 -4.37 -7.71 6.12
N ALA A 112 -3.13 -8.20 6.20
CA ALA A 112 -2.03 -7.67 5.40
C ALA A 112 -2.16 -8.03 3.92
N VAL A 113 -2.36 -9.31 3.59
CA VAL A 113 -2.35 -9.82 2.20
C VAL A 113 -3.60 -9.39 1.42
N ILE A 114 -4.74 -9.15 2.07
CA ILE A 114 -5.96 -8.71 1.39
C ILE A 114 -6.19 -7.20 1.62
N GLY A 115 -6.08 -6.74 2.87
CA GLY A 115 -6.38 -5.36 3.22
C GLY A 115 -5.39 -4.37 2.62
N MET A 116 -4.09 -4.64 2.67
CA MET A 116 -3.08 -3.70 2.17
C MET A 116 -3.15 -3.53 0.65
N PRO A 117 -3.33 -4.59 -0.18
CA PRO A 117 -3.50 -4.41 -1.62
C PRO A 117 -4.78 -3.67 -2.00
N LEU A 118 -5.89 -3.89 -1.28
CA LEU A 118 -7.12 -3.13 -1.51
C LEU A 118 -6.93 -1.65 -1.17
N PHE A 119 -6.27 -1.36 -0.05
CA PHE A 119 -5.94 0.02 0.33
C PHE A 119 -4.98 0.67 -0.67
N ALA A 120 -3.97 -0.07 -1.13
CA ALA A 120 -3.06 0.37 -2.17
C ALA A 120 -3.77 0.64 -3.50
N ALA A 121 -4.75 -0.17 -3.88
CA ALA A 121 -5.58 0.07 -5.06
C ALA A 121 -6.38 1.38 -4.92
N ALA A 122 -6.95 1.63 -3.74
CA ALA A 122 -7.69 2.85 -3.46
C ALA A 122 -6.79 4.11 -3.57
N LEU A 123 -5.54 4.04 -3.10
CA LEU A 123 -4.54 5.12 -3.25
C LEU A 123 -3.99 5.24 -4.67
N ALA A 124 -3.79 4.12 -5.36
CA ALA A 124 -3.27 4.11 -6.72
C ALA A 124 -4.24 4.74 -7.73
N PHE A 125 -5.55 4.68 -7.48
CA PHE A 125 -6.56 5.21 -8.39
C PHE A 125 -6.43 6.73 -8.61
N PRO A 126 -6.42 7.60 -7.57
CA PRO A 126 -6.11 9.03 -7.70
C PRO A 126 -4.79 9.30 -8.44
N VAL A 127 -3.71 8.57 -8.12
CA VAL A 127 -2.39 8.73 -8.75
C VAL A 127 -2.46 8.44 -10.25
N ALA A 128 -3.12 7.34 -10.63
CA ALA A 128 -3.30 6.97 -12.02
C ALA A 128 -4.14 8.00 -12.80
N VAL A 129 -5.19 8.56 -12.17
CA VAL A 129 -6.01 9.64 -12.74
C VAL A 129 -5.18 10.91 -12.93
N ASP A 130 -4.37 11.29 -11.94
CA ASP A 130 -3.54 12.49 -12.00
C ASP A 130 -2.55 12.42 -13.15
N ILE A 131 -1.83 11.30 -13.27
CA ILE A 131 -0.79 11.14 -14.29
C ILE A 131 -1.40 11.06 -15.69
N LYS A 132 -2.53 10.35 -15.84
CA LYS A 132 -3.17 10.15 -17.15
C LYS A 132 -3.88 11.41 -17.65
N TYR A 133 -4.71 12.03 -16.82
CA TYR A 133 -5.57 13.12 -17.25
C TYR A 133 -5.02 14.51 -16.93
N LYS A 134 -4.02 14.61 -16.04
CA LYS A 134 -3.39 15.87 -15.61
C LYS A 134 -4.39 16.90 -15.05
N LYS A 135 -5.52 16.41 -14.50
CA LYS A 135 -6.59 17.23 -13.93
C LYS A 135 -6.47 17.28 -12.41
N ARG A 136 -5.64 18.18 -11.90
CA ARG A 136 -5.36 18.33 -10.46
C ARG A 136 -6.60 18.46 -9.57
N TRP A 137 -7.64 19.15 -10.05
CA TRP A 137 -8.89 19.29 -9.29
C TRP A 137 -9.61 17.95 -9.09
N LEU A 138 -9.61 17.10 -10.11
CA LEU A 138 -10.22 15.77 -10.06
C LEU A 138 -9.44 14.88 -9.09
N THR A 139 -8.11 14.91 -9.18
CA THR A 139 -7.20 14.22 -8.25
C THR A 139 -7.47 14.64 -6.80
N THR A 140 -7.57 15.96 -6.55
CA THR A 140 -7.82 16.51 -5.20
C THR A 140 -9.18 16.04 -4.67
N MET A 141 -10.21 16.06 -5.52
CA MET A 141 -11.54 15.56 -5.17
C MET A 141 -11.49 14.06 -4.82
N LEU A 142 -10.76 13.25 -5.59
CA LEU A 142 -10.62 11.82 -5.31
C LEU A 142 -9.89 11.54 -3.99
N TYR A 143 -8.81 12.28 -3.69
CA TYR A 143 -8.15 12.19 -2.38
C TYR A 143 -9.06 12.63 -1.23
N ALA A 144 -9.85 13.68 -1.42
CA ALA A 144 -10.81 14.13 -0.41
C ALA A 144 -11.89 13.07 -0.14
N VAL A 145 -12.44 12.45 -1.19
CA VAL A 145 -13.41 11.35 -1.09
C VAL A 145 -12.77 10.14 -0.42
N LEU A 146 -11.55 9.77 -0.79
CA LEU A 146 -10.83 8.67 -0.16
C LEU A 146 -10.61 8.94 1.33
N GLY A 147 -10.09 10.12 1.69
CA GLY A 147 -9.87 10.52 3.08
C GLY A 147 -11.16 10.53 3.90
N ALA A 148 -12.26 11.07 3.35
CA ALA A 148 -13.57 11.03 3.99
C ALA A 148 -14.07 9.59 4.17
N SER A 149 -13.94 8.75 3.13
CA SER A 149 -14.35 7.35 3.21
C SER A 149 -13.57 6.59 4.28
N CYS A 150 -12.26 6.82 4.40
CA CYS A 150 -11.46 6.26 5.48
C CYS A 150 -11.92 6.80 6.83
N TYR A 151 -12.15 8.09 6.99
CA TYR A 151 -12.62 8.66 8.25
C TYR A 151 -13.94 8.04 8.74
N PHE A 152 -14.90 7.82 7.84
CA PHE A 152 -16.19 7.23 8.19
C PHE A 152 -16.16 5.70 8.30
N ALA A 153 -15.37 5.00 7.49
CA ALA A 153 -15.31 3.54 7.50
C ALA A 153 -14.36 2.97 8.56
N MET A 154 -13.27 3.68 8.89
CA MET A 154 -12.23 3.21 9.81
C MET A 154 -12.79 2.83 11.20
N PRO A 155 -13.73 3.58 11.82
CA PRO A 155 -14.32 3.17 13.09
C PRO A 155 -15.00 1.80 13.03
N TYR A 156 -15.73 1.50 11.96
CA TYR A 156 -16.40 0.21 11.76
C TYR A 156 -15.41 -0.92 11.46
N VAL A 157 -14.36 -0.63 10.69
CA VAL A 157 -13.29 -1.59 10.45
C VAL A 157 -12.56 -1.91 11.76
N LEU A 158 -12.29 -0.90 12.59
CA LEU A 158 -11.65 -1.07 13.89
C LEU A 158 -12.54 -1.81 14.89
N SER A 159 -13.84 -1.56 14.93
CA SER A 159 -14.76 -2.31 15.81
C SER A 159 -14.83 -3.78 15.39
N PHE A 160 -14.97 -4.05 14.09
CA PHE A 160 -14.94 -5.42 13.55
C PHE A 160 -13.63 -6.14 13.86
N ILE A 161 -12.50 -5.43 13.78
CA ILE A 161 -11.19 -5.95 14.17
C ILE A 161 -11.13 -6.19 15.70
N ARG A 162 -11.73 -5.35 16.53
CA ARG A 162 -11.71 -5.57 17.98
C ARG A 162 -12.68 -6.64 18.47
N GLY A 163 -13.58 -7.10 17.61
CA GLY A 163 -14.64 -8.04 17.98
C GLY A 163 -15.74 -7.37 18.82
N GLU A 164 -15.89 -6.05 18.67
CA GLU A 164 -16.91 -5.21 19.30
C GLU A 164 -18.16 -5.08 18.43
#